data_AF-A0A7K2LUK4-F1
#
_entry.id   AF-A0A7K2LUK4-F1
#
_cell.length_a   1.000
_cell.length_b   1.000
_cell.length_c   1.000
_cell.angle_alpha   90.00
_cell.angle_beta   90.00
_cell.angle_gamma   90.00
#
_symmetry.space_group_name_H-M   'P 1'
#
loop_
_entity.id
_entity.type
_entity.pdbx_description
1 polymer ?
#
loop_
_entity_poly.entity_id
_entity_poly.type
_entity_poly.pdbx_seq_one_letter_code
_entity_poly.pdbx_strand_id
1 'polypeptide(L)'
;RVPRHSAAYLALIGGALVTGSAALWGAGWQTVVCAALYVPLSAAAVARPLKGPLDWLVPPFFRAAEYGTVLALAAHAEVNGALPAAFGLVAAVAYHHYDTVYRIRGGAGAPPARLVRAIGGQEGRTLLVAVLAALLTAVQFKVALTVLAVFVAVLVLTESIRFWVRAHRGGAPAVHDEGEPA
;
A
#
# COMPACT_ATOMS: atom_id res chain seq x y z
N ARG A 1 6.34 12.66 27.48
CA ARG A 1 5.08 12.55 26.69
C ARG A 1 5.43 12.79 25.24
N VAL A 2 5.18 11.84 24.35
CA VAL A 2 5.40 12.01 22.90
C VAL A 2 4.34 12.98 22.36
N PRO A 3 4.69 13.97 21.51
CA PRO A 3 3.76 14.96 20.99
C PRO A 3 2.53 14.36 20.29
N ARG A 4 1.39 15.08 20.32
CA ARG A 4 0.11 14.67 19.70
C ARG A 4 0.16 14.50 18.17
N HIS A 5 1.25 14.89 17.51
CA HIS A 5 1.41 14.86 16.05
C HIS A 5 2.44 13.83 15.58
N SER A 6 3.03 13.06 16.49
CA SER A 6 4.19 12.22 16.16
C SER A 6 3.90 11.13 15.14
N ALA A 7 2.66 10.65 15.02
CA ALA A 7 2.31 9.62 14.04
C ALA A 7 2.44 10.12 12.60
N ALA A 8 1.84 11.28 12.28
CA ALA A 8 1.94 11.87 10.96
C ALA A 8 3.39 12.19 10.56
N TYR A 9 4.20 12.71 11.50
CA TYR A 9 5.62 12.97 11.24
C TYR A 9 6.42 11.70 11.00
N LEU A 10 6.20 10.64 11.78
CA LEU A 10 6.88 9.34 11.56
C LEU A 10 6.51 8.74 10.20
N ALA A 11 5.24 8.80 9.82
CA ALA A 11 4.76 8.34 8.52
C ALA A 11 5.39 9.14 7.37
N LEU A 12 5.43 10.47 7.49
CA LEU A 12 6.05 11.35 6.50
C LEU A 12 7.55 11.10 6.37
N ILE A 13 8.29 11.08 7.48
CA ILE A 13 9.75 10.89 7.47
C ILE A 13 10.09 9.53 6.88
N GLY A 14 9.44 8.46 7.37
CA GLY A 14 9.67 7.12 6.85
C GLY A 14 9.37 7.02 5.35
N GLY A 15 8.22 7.56 4.93
CA GLY A 15 7.80 7.55 3.53
C GLY A 15 8.71 8.36 2.61
N ALA A 16 9.12 9.55 3.05
CA ALA A 16 10.03 10.43 2.31
C ALA A 16 11.42 9.81 2.19
N LEU A 17 11.93 9.15 3.23
CA LEU A 17 13.22 8.47 3.19
C LEU A 17 13.25 7.35 2.14
N VAL A 18 12.27 6.44 2.15
CA VAL A 18 12.25 5.31 1.21
C VAL A 18 11.94 5.76 -0.22
N THR A 19 10.97 6.67 -0.39
CA THR A 19 10.58 7.16 -1.73
C THR A 19 11.65 8.04 -2.34
N GLY A 20 12.20 8.97 -1.56
CA GLY A 20 13.29 9.83 -1.99
C GLY A 20 14.53 9.02 -2.34
N SER A 21 14.83 7.98 -1.56
CA SER A 21 15.94 7.08 -1.87
C SER A 21 15.75 6.34 -3.18
N ALA A 22 14.57 5.75 -3.39
CA ALA A 22 14.22 5.09 -4.65
C ALA A 22 14.25 6.05 -5.85
N ALA A 23 13.77 7.29 -5.67
CA ALA A 23 13.74 8.28 -6.75
C ALA A 23 15.14 8.77 -7.14
N LEU A 24 16.01 9.01 -6.16
CA LEU A 24 17.35 9.58 -6.39
C LEU A 24 18.39 8.53 -6.78
N TRP A 25 18.33 7.33 -6.19
CA TRP A 25 19.38 6.31 -6.32
C TRP A 25 18.90 5.00 -6.95
N GLY A 26 17.60 4.85 -7.24
CA GLY A 26 17.06 3.66 -7.89
C GLY A 26 17.22 2.39 -7.06
N ALA A 27 17.62 1.30 -7.72
CA ALA A 27 17.69 -0.05 -7.13
C ALA A 27 18.96 -0.31 -6.27
N GLY A 28 19.37 0.67 -5.47
CA GLY A 28 20.57 0.58 -4.62
C GLY A 28 20.34 -0.05 -3.25
N TRP A 29 21.42 -0.52 -2.61
CA TRP A 29 21.36 -1.04 -1.23
C TRP A 29 20.96 0.04 -0.21
N GLN A 30 21.23 1.30 -0.53
CA GLN A 30 20.75 2.46 0.22
C GLN A 30 19.22 2.50 0.29
N THR A 31 18.54 2.18 -0.81
CA THR A 31 17.07 2.11 -0.86
C THR A 31 16.54 0.94 -0.06
N VAL A 32 17.23 -0.20 -0.07
CA VAL A 32 16.92 -1.33 0.81
C VAL A 32 17.02 -0.94 2.28
N VAL A 33 18.08 -0.24 2.68
CA VAL A 33 18.24 0.24 4.07
C VAL A 33 17.14 1.24 4.44
N CYS A 34 16.81 2.19 3.56
CA CYS A 34 15.70 3.12 3.79
C CYS A 34 14.35 2.39 3.92
N ALA A 35 14.10 1.37 3.09
CA ALA A 35 12.90 0.54 3.19
C ALA A 35 12.88 -0.30 4.47
N ALA A 36 14.03 -0.80 4.93
CA ALA A 36 14.14 -1.52 6.19
C ALA A 36 13.88 -0.61 7.40
N LEU A 37 14.31 0.67 7.35
CA LEU A 37 14.01 1.69 8.35
C LEU A 37 12.54 2.14 8.29
N TYR A 38 11.93 2.12 7.11
CA TYR A 38 10.53 2.46 6.93
C TYR A 38 9.58 1.51 7.69
N VAL A 39 9.91 0.22 7.79
CA VAL A 39 9.12 -0.78 8.51
C VAL A 39 8.90 -0.40 9.99
N PRO A 40 9.92 -0.22 10.85
CA PRO A 40 9.70 0.16 12.24
C PRO A 40 9.13 1.58 12.38
N LEU A 41 9.42 2.52 11.49
CA LEU A 41 8.84 3.86 11.52
C LEU A 41 7.34 3.85 11.26
N SER A 42 6.89 3.09 10.25
CA SER A 42 5.47 2.92 9.96
C SER A 42 4.74 2.19 11.09
N ALA A 43 5.35 1.13 11.65
CA ALA A 43 4.82 0.46 12.84
C ALA A 43 4.69 1.40 14.04
N ALA A 44 5.69 2.23 14.31
CA ALA A 44 5.65 3.22 15.38
C ALA A 44 4.57 4.29 15.15
N ALA A 45 4.32 4.68 13.90
CA ALA A 45 3.28 5.64 13.54
C ALA A 45 1.87 5.14 13.92
N VAL A 46 1.61 3.84 13.80
CA VAL A 46 0.29 3.24 14.08
C VAL A 46 0.22 2.51 15.43
N ALA A 47 1.29 2.55 16.24
CA ALA A 47 1.35 1.87 17.54
C ALA A 47 0.38 2.46 18.59
N ARG A 48 -0.25 3.61 18.30
CA ARG A 48 -1.17 4.30 19.22
C ARG A 48 -2.43 4.74 18.47
N PRO A 49 -3.57 4.94 19.18
CA PRO A 49 -4.78 5.46 18.57
C PRO A 49 -4.53 6.79 17.85
N LEU A 50 -4.90 6.85 16.58
CA LEU A 50 -4.78 8.01 15.71
C LEU A 50 -5.89 9.04 16.02
N LYS A 51 -5.65 9.90 17.00
CA LYS A 51 -6.61 10.91 17.50
C LYS A 51 -6.06 12.34 17.45
N GLY A 52 -4.84 12.53 16.98
CA GLY A 52 -4.22 13.82 16.76
C GLY A 52 -4.81 14.55 15.54
N PRO A 53 -4.72 15.89 15.49
CA PRO A 53 -5.32 16.68 14.42
C PRO A 53 -4.66 16.49 13.05
N LEU A 54 -3.45 15.91 12.99
CA LEU A 54 -2.75 15.57 11.76
C LEU A 54 -2.77 14.07 11.46
N ASP A 55 -3.30 13.23 12.34
CA ASP A 55 -3.18 11.77 12.20
C ASP A 55 -3.99 11.24 11.00
N TRP A 56 -4.94 12.03 10.49
CA TRP A 56 -5.63 11.74 9.23
C TRP A 56 -4.70 11.72 8.00
N LEU A 57 -3.50 12.31 8.10
CA LEU A 57 -2.45 12.26 7.06
C LEU A 57 -1.65 10.95 7.07
N VAL A 58 -1.77 10.11 8.10
CA VAL A 58 -0.99 8.86 8.19
C VAL A 58 -1.32 7.92 7.01
N PRO A 59 -2.60 7.61 6.70
CA PRO A 59 -2.91 6.81 5.53
C PRO A 59 -2.37 7.36 4.20
N PRO A 60 -2.60 8.64 3.80
CA PRO A 60 -2.09 9.14 2.53
C PRO A 60 -0.56 9.16 2.46
N PHE A 61 0.16 9.41 3.56
CA PHE A 61 1.63 9.30 3.54
C PHE A 61 2.11 7.86 3.31
N PHE A 62 1.47 6.86 3.90
CA PHE A 62 1.80 5.47 3.61
C PHE A 62 1.48 5.07 2.16
N ARG A 63 0.38 5.59 1.59
CA ARG A 63 0.06 5.35 0.17
C ARG A 63 1.07 5.99 -0.76
N ALA A 64 1.40 7.26 -0.52
CA ALA A 64 2.41 7.97 -1.30
C ALA A 64 3.77 7.27 -1.23
N ALA A 65 4.14 6.78 -0.04
CA ALA A 65 5.37 6.03 0.16
C ALA A 65 5.41 4.74 -0.66
N GLU A 66 4.41 3.87 -0.47
CA GLU A 66 4.35 2.58 -1.16
C GLU A 66 4.31 2.75 -2.69
N TYR A 67 3.40 3.61 -3.19
CA TYR A 67 3.22 3.77 -4.63
C TYR A 67 4.41 4.49 -5.26
N GLY A 68 4.90 5.54 -4.60
CA GLY A 68 6.04 6.31 -5.08
C GLY A 68 7.29 5.46 -5.19
N THR A 69 7.62 4.66 -4.15
CA THR A 69 8.77 3.76 -4.18
C THR A 69 8.65 2.71 -5.29
N VAL A 70 7.49 2.05 -5.42
CA VAL A 70 7.28 1.02 -6.45
C VAL A 70 7.44 1.61 -7.86
N LEU A 71 6.83 2.76 -8.13
CA LEU A 71 6.91 3.43 -9.43
C LEU A 71 8.32 3.96 -9.73
N ALA A 72 9.00 4.54 -8.74
CA ALA A 72 10.36 5.05 -8.91
C ALA A 72 11.34 3.92 -9.26
N LEU A 73 11.29 2.80 -8.53
CA LEU A 73 12.15 1.63 -8.81
C LEU A 73 11.86 1.03 -10.19
N ALA A 74 10.58 0.96 -10.58
CA ALA A 74 10.21 0.46 -11.90
C ALA A 74 10.63 1.38 -13.04
N ALA A 75 10.61 2.70 -12.83
CA ALA A 75 11.13 3.67 -13.79
C ALA A 75 12.65 3.52 -13.98
N HIS A 76 13.39 3.38 -12.87
CA HIS A 76 14.85 3.16 -12.87
C HIS A 76 15.28 1.83 -13.48
N ALA A 77 14.39 0.83 -13.56
CA ALA A 77 14.73 -0.45 -14.19
C ALA A 77 14.92 -0.37 -15.70
N GLU A 78 14.46 0.72 -16.35
CA GLU A 78 14.65 1.04 -17.78
C GLU A 78 14.33 -0.12 -18.75
N VAL A 79 13.41 -1.01 -18.36
CA VAL A 79 12.96 -2.14 -19.19
C VAL A 79 11.48 -2.03 -19.51
N ASN A 80 11.16 -2.24 -20.80
CA ASN A 80 9.78 -2.25 -21.27
C ASN A 80 8.92 -3.25 -20.47
N GLY A 81 7.80 -2.74 -19.94
CA GLY A 81 6.86 -3.51 -19.14
C GLY A 81 7.07 -3.42 -17.62
N ALA A 82 8.19 -2.90 -17.11
CA ALA A 82 8.39 -2.71 -15.67
C ALA A 82 7.37 -1.72 -15.08
N LEU A 83 7.21 -0.55 -15.71
CA LEU A 83 6.21 0.45 -15.30
C LEU A 83 4.77 -0.10 -15.37
N PRO A 84 4.31 -0.73 -16.48
CA PRO A 84 3.01 -1.40 -16.50
C PRO A 84 2.82 -2.44 -15.38
N ALA A 85 3.84 -3.26 -15.07
CA ALA A 85 3.78 -4.23 -13.99
C ALA A 85 3.65 -3.56 -12.61
N ALA A 86 4.43 -2.50 -12.37
CA ALA A 86 4.34 -1.67 -11.18
C ALA A 86 2.96 -1.00 -11.02
N PHE A 87 2.41 -0.44 -12.11
CA PHE A 87 1.06 0.11 -12.13
C PHE A 87 0.01 -0.96 -11.83
N GLY A 88 0.18 -2.18 -12.33
CA GLY A 88 -0.69 -3.31 -11.99
C GLY A 88 -0.70 -3.60 -10.49
N LEU A 89 0.47 -3.58 -9.84
CA LEU A 89 0.57 -3.74 -8.39
C LEU A 89 -0.10 -2.58 -7.65
N VAL A 90 0.19 -1.33 -8.05
CA VAL A 90 -0.44 -0.13 -7.47
C VAL A 90 -1.96 -0.17 -7.62
N ALA A 91 -2.48 -0.59 -8.77
CA ALA A 91 -3.91 -0.71 -9.01
C ALA A 91 -4.57 -1.77 -8.11
N ALA A 92 -3.96 -2.95 -7.97
CA ALA A 92 -4.45 -4.01 -7.09
C ALA A 92 -4.50 -3.56 -5.62
N VAL A 93 -3.46 -2.86 -5.18
CA VAL A 93 -3.37 -2.30 -3.83
C VAL A 93 -4.35 -1.14 -3.63
N ALA A 94 -4.50 -0.25 -4.62
CA ALA A 94 -5.48 0.84 -4.58
C ALA A 94 -6.91 0.32 -4.52
N TYR A 95 -7.23 -0.74 -5.27
CA TYR A 95 -8.52 -1.41 -5.19
C TYR A 95 -8.78 -1.96 -3.77
N HIS A 96 -7.79 -2.61 -3.14
CA HIS A 96 -7.92 -3.08 -1.75
C HIS A 96 -8.24 -1.94 -0.77
N HIS A 97 -7.64 -0.77 -0.97
CA HIS A 97 -7.90 0.41 -0.14
C HIS A 97 -9.29 0.98 -0.38
N TYR A 98 -9.71 1.03 -1.64
CA TYR A 98 -11.06 1.44 -2.02
C TYR A 98 -12.12 0.52 -1.40
N ASP A 99 -11.94 -0.80 -1.54
CA ASP A 99 -12.80 -1.82 -0.94
C ASP A 99 -12.89 -1.66 0.59
N THR A 100 -11.78 -1.38 1.27
CA THR A 100 -11.75 -1.10 2.70
C THR A 100 -12.61 0.12 3.07
N VAL A 101 -12.48 1.23 2.34
CA VAL A 101 -13.26 2.45 2.59
C VAL A 101 -14.76 2.18 2.43
N TYR A 102 -15.16 1.44 1.39
CA TYR A 102 -16.56 1.13 1.14
C TYR A 102 -17.18 0.24 2.22
N ARG A 103 -16.44 -0.74 2.71
CA ARG A 103 -16.91 -1.58 3.82
C ARG A 103 -17.09 -0.81 5.11
N ILE A 104 -16.16 0.10 5.42
CA ILE A 104 -16.25 0.96 6.60
C ILE A 104 -17.45 1.90 6.48
N ARG A 105 -17.65 2.53 5.31
CA ARG A 105 -18.82 3.38 5.04
C ARG A 105 -20.14 2.61 5.18
N GLY A 106 -20.17 1.37 4.71
CA GLY A 106 -21.32 0.46 4.87
C GLY A 106 -21.46 -0.19 6.25
N GLY A 107 -20.68 0.23 7.26
CA GLY A 107 -20.78 -0.29 8.63
C GLY A 107 -20.23 -1.71 8.86
N ALA A 108 -19.62 -2.32 7.84
CA ALA A 108 -19.07 -3.69 7.93
C ALA A 108 -17.67 -3.76 8.54
N GLY A 109 -16.98 -2.62 8.69
CA GLY A 109 -15.63 -2.55 9.23
C GLY A 109 -14.53 -2.88 8.21
N ALA A 110 -13.33 -3.18 8.70
CA ALA A 110 -12.15 -3.41 7.87
C ALA A 110 -12.07 -4.87 7.35
N PRO A 111 -11.37 -5.11 6.22
CA PRO A 111 -11.10 -6.46 5.73
C PRO A 111 -10.36 -7.35 6.76
N PRO A 112 -10.42 -8.69 6.62
CA PRO A 112 -9.79 -9.60 7.55
C PRO A 112 -8.28 -9.34 7.69
N ALA A 113 -7.78 -9.24 8.93
CA ALA A 113 -6.35 -9.01 9.19
C ALA A 113 -5.43 -10.08 8.56
N ARG A 114 -5.95 -11.29 8.33
CA ARG A 114 -5.24 -12.38 7.63
C ARG A 114 -4.96 -12.03 6.16
N LEU A 115 -5.88 -11.34 5.49
CA LEU A 115 -5.67 -10.86 4.11
C LEU A 115 -4.53 -9.85 4.10
N VAL A 116 -4.58 -8.82 4.95
CA VAL A 116 -3.55 -7.77 5.05
C VAL A 116 -2.16 -8.36 5.28
N ARG A 117 -2.05 -9.35 6.18
CA ARG A 117 -0.80 -10.08 6.42
C ARG A 117 -0.35 -10.90 5.20
N ALA A 118 -1.26 -11.61 4.53
CA ALA A 118 -0.93 -12.43 3.36
C ALA A 118 -0.41 -11.59 2.19
N ILE A 119 -0.94 -10.38 2.01
CA ILE A 119 -0.46 -9.44 0.99
C ILE A 119 0.73 -8.59 1.47
N GLY A 120 1.27 -8.84 2.67
CA GLY A 120 2.50 -8.23 3.18
C GLY A 120 2.39 -6.85 3.81
N GLY A 121 1.17 -6.28 3.95
CA GLY A 121 1.01 -4.89 4.38
C GLY A 121 1.69 -3.90 3.42
N GLN A 122 1.66 -2.61 3.76
CA GLN A 122 2.26 -1.58 2.90
C GLN A 122 3.79 -1.54 3.11
N GLU A 123 4.23 -1.71 4.35
CA GLU A 123 5.62 -1.70 4.75
C GLU A 123 6.39 -2.93 4.24
N GLY A 124 5.78 -4.12 4.34
CA GLY A 124 6.40 -5.36 3.88
C GLY A 124 6.47 -5.47 2.37
N ARG A 125 5.44 -5.02 1.63
CA ARG A 125 5.51 -4.93 0.16
C ARG A 125 6.55 -3.91 -0.29
N THR A 126 6.62 -2.74 0.33
CA THR A 126 7.61 -1.73 0.00
C THR A 126 9.04 -2.25 0.20
N LEU A 127 9.31 -2.92 1.33
CA LEU A 127 10.60 -3.57 1.58
C LEU A 127 10.89 -4.69 0.57
N LEU A 128 9.91 -5.55 0.31
CA LEU A 128 10.07 -6.65 -0.65
C LEU A 128 10.42 -6.12 -2.04
N VAL A 129 9.72 -5.10 -2.54
CA VAL A 129 10.00 -4.52 -3.85
C VAL A 129 11.39 -3.86 -3.89
N ALA A 130 11.81 -3.16 -2.83
CA ALA A 130 13.15 -2.60 -2.75
C ALA A 130 14.24 -3.69 -2.78
N VAL A 131 14.06 -4.77 -2.04
CA VAL A 131 15.00 -5.91 -2.02
C VAL A 131 15.04 -6.61 -3.39
N LEU A 132 13.88 -6.86 -4.00
CA LEU A 132 13.81 -7.48 -5.33
C LEU A 132 14.47 -6.59 -6.39
N ALA A 133 14.28 -5.28 -6.34
CA ALA A 133 14.93 -4.35 -7.26
C ALA A 133 16.46 -4.42 -7.13
N ALA A 134 16.98 -4.47 -5.91
CA ALA A 134 18.42 -4.51 -5.65
C ALA A 134 19.09 -5.86 -5.99
N LEU A 135 18.36 -6.97 -5.89
CA LEU A 135 18.90 -8.32 -6.07
C LEU A 135 18.73 -8.87 -7.49
N LEU A 136 17.73 -8.39 -8.25
CA LEU A 136 17.36 -8.95 -9.54
C LEU A 136 17.84 -8.07 -10.69
N THR A 137 18.09 -8.69 -11.84
CA THR A 137 18.23 -7.94 -13.10
C THR A 137 16.91 -7.23 -13.44
N ALA A 138 16.94 -6.16 -14.24
CA ALA A 138 15.73 -5.43 -14.64
C ALA A 138 14.63 -6.33 -15.23
N VAL A 139 15.00 -7.30 -16.07
CA VAL A 139 14.05 -8.25 -16.68
C VAL A 139 13.40 -9.14 -15.62
N GLN A 140 14.18 -9.66 -14.68
CA GLN A 140 13.67 -10.48 -13.57
C GLN A 140 12.82 -9.64 -12.61
N PHE A 141 13.22 -8.40 -12.33
CA PHE A 141 12.47 -7.47 -11.49
C PHE A 141 11.09 -7.16 -12.08
N LYS A 142 11.00 -6.91 -13.39
CA LYS A 142 9.71 -6.79 -14.10
C LYS A 142 8.82 -8.01 -13.86
N VAL A 143 9.36 -9.23 -14.05
CA VAL A 143 8.60 -10.47 -13.84
C VAL A 143 8.15 -10.57 -12.38
N ALA A 144 9.02 -10.25 -11.43
CA ALA A 144 8.70 -10.27 -10.01
C ALA A 144 7.58 -9.28 -9.66
N LEU A 145 7.60 -8.06 -10.22
CA LEU A 145 6.51 -7.08 -10.08
C LEU A 145 5.20 -7.62 -10.64
N THR A 146 5.22 -8.25 -11.83
CA THR A 146 4.02 -8.85 -12.42
C THR A 146 3.45 -9.96 -11.53
N VAL A 147 4.30 -10.86 -11.04
CA VAL A 147 3.89 -11.96 -10.15
C VAL A 147 3.30 -11.38 -8.87
N LEU A 148 3.93 -10.38 -8.26
CA LEU A 148 3.45 -9.74 -7.05
C LEU A 148 2.11 -9.02 -7.28
N ALA A 149 1.96 -8.31 -8.41
CA ALA A 149 0.71 -7.66 -8.79
C ALA A 149 -0.43 -8.68 -8.92
N VAL A 150 -0.21 -9.78 -9.65
CA VAL A 150 -1.21 -10.84 -9.84
C VAL A 150 -1.54 -11.51 -8.50
N PHE A 151 -0.54 -11.82 -7.68
CA PHE A 151 -0.74 -12.41 -6.37
C PHE A 151 -1.63 -11.54 -5.47
N VAL A 152 -1.31 -10.25 -5.36
CA VAL A 152 -2.11 -9.30 -4.57
C VAL A 152 -3.51 -9.16 -5.14
N ALA A 153 -3.64 -8.98 -6.47
CA ALA A 153 -4.94 -8.86 -7.13
C ALA A 153 -5.83 -10.08 -6.88
N VAL A 154 -5.30 -11.29 -7.05
CA VAL A 154 -6.06 -12.53 -6.83
C VAL A 154 -6.56 -12.61 -5.39
N LEU A 155 -5.70 -12.39 -4.40
CA LEU A 155 -6.11 -12.48 -2.99
C LEU A 155 -7.16 -11.42 -2.63
N VAL A 156 -6.94 -10.18 -3.03
CA VAL A 156 -7.82 -9.04 -2.73
C VAL A 156 -9.16 -9.21 -3.43
N LEU A 157 -9.18 -9.46 -4.74
CA LEU A 157 -10.41 -9.60 -5.50
C LEU A 157 -11.21 -10.81 -5.03
N THR A 158 -10.54 -11.93 -4.74
CA THR A 158 -11.24 -13.12 -4.25
C THR A 158 -11.91 -12.87 -2.91
N GLU A 159 -11.24 -12.19 -1.96
CA GLU A 159 -11.85 -11.85 -0.67
C GLU A 159 -12.97 -10.82 -0.85
N SER A 160 -12.76 -9.79 -1.66
CA SER A 160 -13.76 -8.75 -1.96
C SER A 160 -15.03 -9.33 -2.58
N ILE A 161 -14.91 -10.13 -3.63
CA ILE A 161 -16.05 -10.78 -4.28
C ILE A 161 -16.78 -11.67 -3.26
N ARG A 162 -16.07 -12.49 -2.49
CA ARG A 162 -16.70 -13.35 -1.46
C ARG A 162 -17.47 -12.55 -0.43
N PHE A 163 -16.91 -11.42 0.03
CA PHE A 163 -17.58 -10.57 1.00
C PHE A 163 -18.83 -9.93 0.41
N TRP A 164 -18.73 -9.22 -0.72
CA TRP A 164 -19.85 -8.46 -1.27
C TRP A 164 -20.99 -9.37 -1.74
N VAL A 165 -20.68 -10.55 -2.29
CA VAL A 165 -21.70 -11.55 -2.64
C VAL A 165 -22.44 -12.04 -1.38
N ARG A 166 -21.74 -12.28 -0.27
CA ARG A 166 -22.37 -12.68 1.00
C ARG A 166 -23.19 -11.56 1.61
N ALA A 167 -22.67 -10.33 1.60
CA ALA A 167 -23.37 -9.15 2.11
C ALA A 167 -24.69 -8.90 1.35
N HIS A 168 -24.64 -8.97 0.01
CA HIS A 168 -25.82 -8.85 -0.84
C HIS A 168 -26.86 -9.94 -0.54
N ARG A 169 -26.44 -11.20 -0.44
CA ARG A 169 -27.34 -12.32 -0.07
C ARG A 169 -27.92 -12.20 1.34
N GLY A 170 -27.21 -11.52 2.24
CA GLY A 170 -27.63 -11.25 3.62
C GLY A 170 -28.59 -10.07 3.77
N GLY A 171 -28.99 -9.41 2.68
CA GLY A 171 -29.94 -8.30 2.70
C GLY A 171 -29.33 -6.94 3.07
N ALA A 172 -28.00 -6.79 3.02
CA ALA A 172 -27.37 -5.48 3.18
C ALA A 172 -27.84 -4.57 2.04
N PRO A 173 -28.44 -3.41 2.33
CA PRO A 173 -28.92 -2.54 1.29
C PRO A 173 -27.71 -1.99 0.54
N ALA A 174 -27.69 -2.17 -0.77
CA ALA A 174 -26.83 -1.41 -1.65
C ALA A 174 -27.35 0.04 -1.69
N VAL A 175 -27.23 0.75 -0.55
CA VAL A 175 -27.47 2.20 -0.54
C VAL A 175 -26.28 2.81 -1.27
N HIS A 176 -26.47 3.01 -2.57
CA HIS A 176 -25.71 3.98 -3.33
C HIS A 176 -26.09 5.34 -2.78
N ASP A 177 -25.27 5.91 -1.89
CA ASP A 177 -25.36 7.31 -1.49
C ASP A 177 -24.76 8.17 -2.62
N GLU A 178 -25.30 7.97 -3.83
CA GLU A 178 -25.14 8.85 -4.99
C GLU A 178 -26.37 9.78 -5.09
N GLY A 179 -26.97 10.11 -3.95
CA GLY A 179 -28.03 11.10 -3.86
C GLY A 179 -27.49 12.45 -4.34
N GLU A 180 -27.95 12.86 -5.52
CA GLU A 180 -27.84 14.21 -6.06
C GLU A 180 -28.14 15.27 -4.98
N PRO A 181 -27.35 16.35 -4.88
CA PRO A 181 -27.76 17.49 -4.07
C PRO A 181 -28.95 18.17 -4.75
N ALA A 182 -30.05 18.26 -4.02
CA ALA A 182 -31.19 19.15 -4.29
C ALA A 182 -30.78 20.63 -4.29
#